data_AF-A0A5M9L9Y6-F1
#
_entry.id   AF-A0A5M9L9Y6-F1
#
_cell.length_a   1.000
_cell.length_b   1.000
_cell.length_c   1.000
_cell.angle_alpha   90.00
_cell.angle_beta   90.00
_cell.angle_gamma   90.00
#
_symmetry.space_group_name_H-M   'P 1'
#
loop_
_entity.id
_entity.type
_entity.pdbx_description
1 polymer ?
#
loop_
_entity_poly.entity_id
_entity_poly.type
_entity_poly.pdbx_seq_one_letter_code
_entity_poly.pdbx_strand_id
1 'polypeptide(L)'
;MINTGQRPPPPKSLIDYDFLEKMGTQLVKNCDSMEKHGLVDYQMGVWEEEIVAMLTSCMDLLEEVGAGPTAQRPTTSARRR
;
A
#
# COMPACT_ATOMS: atom_id res chain seq x y z
N MET A 1 -32.03 -2.18 -22.97
CA MET A 1 -31.30 -0.96 -22.54
C MET A 1 -31.40 -0.88 -21.03
N ILE A 2 -30.31 -1.15 -20.30
CA ILE A 2 -30.32 -1.16 -18.84
C ILE A 2 -29.86 0.23 -18.41
N ASN A 3 -30.83 1.11 -18.14
CA ASN A 3 -30.59 2.44 -17.63
C ASN A 3 -30.69 2.40 -16.11
N THR A 4 -29.63 1.96 -15.45
CA THR A 4 -29.49 2.10 -14.00
C THR A 4 -28.46 3.18 -13.74
N GLY A 5 -28.92 4.38 -13.36
CA GLY A 5 -28.07 5.50 -12.92
C GLY A 5 -27.30 5.24 -11.62
N GLN A 6 -27.07 3.98 -11.26
CA GLN A 6 -26.17 3.61 -10.17
C GLN A 6 -24.74 3.66 -10.70
N ARG A 7 -23.94 4.55 -10.11
CA ARG A 7 -22.49 4.57 -10.30
C ARG A 7 -21.97 3.15 -10.00
N PRO A 8 -21.16 2.54 -10.88
CA PRO A 8 -20.53 1.26 -10.60
C PRO A 8 -19.85 1.30 -9.23
N PRO A 9 -19.95 0.24 -8.42
CA PRO A 9 -19.22 0.18 -7.16
C PRO A 9 -17.73 0.41 -7.44
N PRO A 10 -17.02 1.14 -6.56
CA PRO A 10 -15.60 1.36 -6.74
C PRO A 10 -14.88 0.01 -6.84
N PRO A 11 -13.81 -0.09 -7.65
CA PRO A 11 -13.02 -1.30 -7.76
C PRO A 11 -12.55 -1.71 -6.37
N LYS A 12 -12.90 -2.95 -5.97
CA LYS A 12 -12.41 -3.52 -4.72
C LYS A 12 -10.97 -3.96 -4.95
N SER A 13 -10.00 -3.22 -4.42
CA SER A 13 -8.64 -3.72 -4.36
C SER A 13 -8.58 -4.93 -3.43
N LEU A 14 -7.83 -5.96 -3.81
CA LEU A 14 -7.54 -7.11 -2.94
C LEU A 14 -6.56 -6.75 -1.82
N ILE A 15 -5.80 -5.66 -1.99
CA ILE A 15 -4.80 -5.15 -1.06
C ILE A 15 -5.03 -3.63 -0.91
N ASP A 16 -5.25 -3.17 0.32
CA ASP A 16 -5.32 -1.74 0.61
C ASP A 16 -3.92 -1.13 0.81
N TYR A 17 -3.86 0.19 0.69
CA TYR A 17 -2.62 0.97 0.84
C TYR A 17 -1.93 0.67 2.17
N ASP A 18 -2.70 0.71 3.27
CA ASP A 18 -2.19 0.50 4.63
C ASP A 18 -1.58 -0.89 4.84
N PHE A 19 -2.12 -1.93 4.19
CA PHE A 19 -1.52 -3.26 4.24
C PHE A 19 -0.20 -3.33 3.49
N LEU A 20 -0.11 -2.66 2.34
CA LEU A 20 1.09 -2.64 1.52
C LEU A 20 2.24 -1.90 2.23
N GLU A 21 1.95 -0.77 2.88
CA GLU A 21 2.90 -0.03 3.72
C GLU A 21 3.41 -0.88 4.90
N LYS A 22 2.49 -1.56 5.60
CA LYS A 22 2.84 -2.47 6.70
C LYS A 22 3.71 -3.63 6.20
N MET A 23 3.44 -4.15 5.01
CA MET A 23 4.22 -5.24 4.40
C MET A 23 5.66 -4.80 4.15
N GLY A 24 5.88 -3.62 3.57
CA GLY A 24 7.24 -3.09 3.36
C GLY A 24 8.00 -2.92 4.67
N THR A 25 7.34 -2.39 5.71
CA THR A 25 7.96 -2.23 7.03
C THR A 25 8.32 -3.58 7.68
N GLN A 26 7.48 -4.60 7.51
CA GLN A 26 7.75 -5.94 8.04
C GLN A 26 8.85 -6.66 7.26
N LEU A 27 8.92 -6.46 5.95
CA LEU A 27 9.97 -7.01 5.11
C LEU A 27 11.34 -6.57 5.61
N VAL A 28 11.56 -5.26 5.80
CA VAL A 28 12.81 -4.69 6.32
C VAL A 28 13.20 -5.34 7.65
N LYS A 29 12.26 -5.36 8.61
CA LYS A 29 12.49 -5.95 9.95
C LYS A 29 12.86 -7.43 9.88
N ASN A 30 12.27 -8.17 8.95
CA ASN A 30 12.56 -9.59 8.79
C ASN A 30 13.94 -9.79 8.14
N CYS A 31 14.31 -8.97 7.16
CA CYS A 31 15.64 -9.00 6.54
C CYS A 31 16.74 -8.69 7.57
N ASP A 32 16.57 -7.62 8.37
CA ASP A 32 17.44 -7.28 9.50
C ASP A 32 17.60 -8.44 10.49
N SER A 33 16.50 -9.15 10.78
CA SER A 33 16.51 -10.28 11.71
C SER A 33 17.26 -11.47 11.12
N MET A 34 17.09 -11.74 9.82
CA MET A 34 17.77 -12.84 9.14
C MET A 34 19.27 -12.60 9.05
N GLU A 35 19.70 -11.36 8.74
CA GLU A 35 21.10 -10.98 8.63
C GLU A 35 21.85 -11.21 9.96
N LYS A 36 21.26 -10.80 11.08
CA LYS A 36 21.82 -10.99 12.43
C LYS A 36 22.07 -12.46 12.80
N HIS A 37 21.34 -13.39 12.19
CA HIS A 37 21.49 -14.82 12.41
C HIS A 37 22.34 -15.52 11.34
N GLY A 38 22.91 -14.77 10.39
CA GLY A 38 23.66 -15.35 9.28
C GLY A 38 22.80 -16.21 8.35
N LEU A 39 21.49 -15.94 8.30
CA LEU A 39 20.51 -16.66 7.46
C LEU A 39 20.36 -16.01 6.06
N VAL A 40 21.22 -15.04 5.76
CA VAL A 40 21.28 -14.34 4.49
C VAL A 40 22.57 -14.74 3.77
N ASP A 41 22.51 -14.84 2.46
CA ASP A 41 23.71 -15.04 1.66
C ASP A 41 24.69 -13.87 1.87
N TYR A 42 25.92 -14.16 2.28
CA TYR A 42 26.91 -13.12 2.62
C TYR A 42 27.38 -12.29 1.41
N GLN A 43 27.25 -12.81 0.19
CA GLN A 43 27.68 -12.11 -1.03
C GLN A 43 26.54 -11.35 -1.66
N MET A 44 25.35 -11.96 -1.70
CA MET A 44 24.20 -11.46 -2.44
C MET A 44 23.19 -10.73 -1.56
N GLY A 45 23.22 -10.93 -0.24
CA GLY A 45 22.31 -10.25 0.67
C GLY A 45 20.84 -10.67 0.47
N VAL A 46 19.94 -9.77 0.90
CA VAL A 46 18.54 -9.75 0.44
C VAL A 46 18.40 -8.53 -0.46
N TRP A 47 17.65 -8.67 -1.56
CA TRP A 47 17.28 -7.55 -2.44
C TRP A 47 16.15 -6.70 -1.82
N GLU A 48 16.34 -6.31 -0.56
CA GLU A 48 15.33 -5.58 0.21
C GLU A 48 14.98 -4.26 -0.47
N GLU A 49 15.98 -3.52 -0.92
CA GLU A 49 15.80 -2.22 -1.58
C GLU A 49 14.95 -2.35 -2.85
N GLU A 50 15.23 -3.34 -3.69
CA GLU A 50 14.46 -3.60 -4.90
C GLU A 50 13.02 -4.04 -4.61
N ILE A 51 12.83 -4.89 -3.60
CA ILE A 51 11.48 -5.32 -3.20
C ILE A 51 10.68 -4.12 -2.65
N VAL A 52 11.29 -3.30 -1.79
CA VAL A 52 10.66 -2.07 -1.28
C VAL A 52 10.32 -1.10 -2.40
N ALA A 53 11.20 -0.93 -3.40
CA ALA A 53 10.92 -0.09 -4.57
C ALA A 53 9.70 -0.58 -5.37
N MET A 54 9.54 -1.89 -5.53
CA MET A 54 8.34 -2.47 -6.16
C MET A 54 7.07 -2.25 -5.33
N LEU A 55 7.15 -2.38 -4.01
CA LEU A 55 6.02 -2.09 -3.11
C LEU A 55 5.61 -0.62 -3.19
N THR A 56 6.57 0.31 -3.24
CA THR A 56 6.31 1.74 -3.44
C THR A 56 5.63 2.01 -4.78
N SER A 57 6.10 1.39 -5.85
CA SER A 57 5.46 1.53 -7.18
C SER A 57 4.00 1.06 -7.16
N CYS A 58 3.68 0.00 -6.41
CA CYS A 58 2.31 -0.46 -6.22
C CYS A 58 1.46 0.53 -5.40
N MET A 59 2.04 1.19 -4.39
CA MET A 59 1.36 2.24 -3.63
C MET A 59 1.03 3.45 -4.52
N ASP A 60 1.97 3.89 -5.36
CA ASP A 60 1.76 4.98 -6.32
C ASP A 60 0.58 4.67 -7.26
N LEU A 61 0.50 3.43 -7.78
CA LEU A 61 -0.61 2.98 -8.62
C LEU A 61 -1.95 2.95 -7.86
N LEU A 62 -1.95 2.63 -6.56
CA LEU A 62 -3.17 2.67 -5.74
C LEU A 62 -3.65 4.12 -5.54
N GLU A 63 -2.72 5.07 -5.36
CA GLU A 63 -3.05 6.49 -5.28
C GLU A 63 -3.69 7.01 -6.57
N GLU A 64 -3.15 6.64 -7.73
CA GLU A 64 -3.72 6.99 -9.05
C GLU A 64 -5.16 6.50 -9.23
N VAL A 65 -5.47 5.31 -8.70
CA VAL A 65 -6.83 4.72 -8.76
C VAL A 65 -7.77 5.31 -7.69
N GLY A 66 -7.28 6.23 -6.86
CA GLY A 66 -8.06 6.87 -5.79
C GLY A 66 -8.21 6.00 -4.54
N ALA A 67 -7.37 4.98 -4.41
CA ALA A 67 -7.21 4.12 -3.23
C ALA A 67 -6.02 4.56 -2.36
N GLY A 68 -5.70 5.87 -2.38
CA GLY A 68 -4.68 6.46 -1.53
C GLY A 68 -5.00 6.32 -0.04
N PRO A 69 -4.04 6.68 0.84
CA PRO A 69 -4.17 6.49 2.27
C PRO A 69 -5.48 7.08 2.78
N THR A 70 -6.15 6.35 3.66
CA THR A 70 -7.41 6.79 4.28
C THR A 70 -7.15 7.87 5.34
N ALA A 71 -6.43 8.92 4.97
CA ALA A 71 -6.41 10.16 5.71
C ALA A 71 -7.84 10.72 5.63
N GLN A 72 -8.61 10.49 6.70
CA GLN A 72 -9.92 11.09 6.96
C GLN A 72 -9.96 12.49 6.37
N ARG A 73 -10.68 12.66 5.26
CA ARG A 73 -11.02 14.00 4.78
C ARG A 73 -12.06 14.52 5.77
N PRO A 74 -11.75 15.46 6.68
CA PRO A 74 -12.80 16.06 7.48
C PRO A 74 -13.69 16.81 6.50
N THR A 75 -14.88 16.30 6.23
CA THR A 75 -15.90 17.07 5.54
C THR A 75 -16.27 18.19 6.49
N THR A 76 -15.67 19.36 6.30
CA THR A 76 -16.13 20.60 6.89
C THR A 76 -17.53 20.86 6.35
N SER A 77 -18.54 20.28 6.99
CA SER A 77 -19.93 20.68 6.82
C SER A 77 -20.06 22.04 7.50
N ALA A 78 -19.74 23.09 6.74
CA ALA A 78 -20.22 24.43 7.00
C ALA A 78 -21.76 24.39 6.94
N ARG A 79 -22.41 24.18 8.09
CA ARG A 79 -23.85 24.39 8.19
C ARG A 79 -24.11 25.69 8.92
N ARG A 80 -24.18 26.75 8.12
CA ARG A 80 -24.93 27.97 8.44
C ARG A 80 -26.34 27.57 8.91
N ARG A 81 -26.72 27.97 10.12
CA ARG A 81 -28.04 28.51 10.42
C ARG A 81 -28.04 29.23 11.75
#